data_AF-A0A268H971-F1
#
_entry.id   AF-A0A268H971-F1
#
_cell.length_a   1.000
_cell.length_b   1.000
_cell.length_c   1.000
_cell.angle_alpha   90.00
_cell.angle_beta   90.00
_cell.angle_gamma   90.00
#
_symmetry.space_group_name_H-M   'P 1'
#
loop_
_entity.id
_entity.type
_entity.pdbx_description
1 polymer ?
#
loop_
_entity_poly.entity_id
_entity_poly.type
_entity_poly.pdbx_seq_one_letter_code
_entity_poly.pdbx_strand_id
1 'polypeptide(L)'
;MTKEMNEVPVPAELKERQVTLAKAYVKDKHELGLGVTDFCSKYSVSTATWYKWLDNPKFERYINELQGNIISDSEKEAYHIVKKKIMQMATKKDASVKEIELFNQHFSYVIESEKREAMQKLGITPEGEKGNDTRTLAEKKNVLLSRLKGDA
;
A
#
# COMPACT_ATOMS: atom_id res chain seq x y z
N MET A 1 -0.06 30.03 1.41
CA MET A 1 1.07 29.57 0.56
C MET A 1 1.99 28.74 1.43
N THR A 2 1.93 27.43 1.27
CA THR A 2 2.61 26.41 2.08
C THR A 2 4.13 26.54 1.93
N LYS A 3 4.79 26.86 3.05
CA LYS A 3 6.22 27.16 3.15
C LYS A 3 7.11 25.90 3.01
N GLU A 4 6.53 24.70 3.03
CA GLU A 4 7.23 23.44 3.27
C GLU A 4 7.72 22.70 2.00
N MET A 5 7.17 23.01 0.82
CA MET A 5 7.59 22.34 -0.44
C MET A 5 8.88 22.89 -1.06
N ASN A 6 9.35 24.06 -0.60
CA ASN A 6 10.55 24.70 -1.14
C ASN A 6 11.83 24.34 -0.37
N GLU A 7 11.72 23.62 0.75
CA GLU A 7 12.86 23.23 1.58
C GLU A 7 13.44 21.85 1.24
N VAL A 8 12.75 21.04 0.42
CA VAL A 8 13.28 19.72 -0.01
C VAL A 8 14.45 19.93 -0.98
N PRO A 9 15.67 19.43 -0.65
CA PRO A 9 16.82 19.57 -1.52
C PRO A 9 16.57 18.85 -2.85
N VAL A 10 16.74 19.59 -3.94
CA VAL A 10 16.56 19.05 -5.29
C VAL A 10 17.78 18.18 -5.64
N PRO A 11 17.62 16.90 -5.98
CA PRO A 11 18.72 16.09 -6.48
C PRO A 11 19.28 16.69 -7.78
N ALA A 12 20.60 16.87 -7.85
CA ALA A 12 21.28 17.54 -8.97
C ALA A 12 21.08 16.88 -10.35
N GLU A 13 20.67 15.62 -10.36
CA GLU A 13 20.44 14.82 -11.59
C GLU A 13 19.01 14.95 -12.13
N LEU A 14 18.08 15.58 -11.39
CA LEU A 14 16.72 15.80 -11.85
C LEU A 14 16.66 17.04 -12.74
N LYS A 15 15.94 16.91 -13.86
CA LYS A 15 15.67 18.04 -14.74
C LYS A 15 14.65 18.96 -14.09
N GLU A 16 14.78 20.25 -14.32
CA GLU A 16 13.85 21.29 -13.80
C GLU A 16 12.38 20.95 -14.07
N ARG A 17 12.06 20.43 -15.27
CA ARG A 17 10.71 19.97 -15.63
C ARG A 17 10.20 18.85 -14.71
N GLN A 18 11.05 17.91 -14.31
CA GLN A 18 10.69 16.81 -13.41
C GLN A 18 10.41 17.33 -12.00
N VAL A 19 11.21 18.31 -11.54
CA VAL A 19 11.05 18.94 -10.23
C VAL A 19 9.73 19.71 -10.15
N THR A 20 9.42 20.52 -11.17
CA THR A 20 8.16 21.28 -11.22
C THR A 20 6.95 20.36 -11.25
N LEU A 21 7.00 19.29 -12.04
CA LEU A 21 5.93 18.30 -12.11
C LEU A 21 5.80 17.48 -10.83
N ALA A 22 6.90 17.13 -10.16
CA ALA A 22 6.86 16.45 -8.86
C ALA A 22 6.18 17.32 -7.80
N LYS A 23 6.54 18.60 -7.69
CA LYS A 23 5.87 19.53 -6.78
C LYS A 23 4.38 19.67 -7.11
N ALA A 24 4.05 19.87 -8.38
CA ALA A 24 2.66 19.98 -8.83
C ALA A 24 1.86 18.70 -8.53
N TYR A 25 2.44 17.53 -8.77
CA TYR A 25 1.81 16.24 -8.49
C TYR A 25 1.46 16.09 -7.02
N VAL A 26 2.40 16.38 -6.13
CA VAL A 26 2.14 16.19 -4.70
C VAL A 26 1.12 17.21 -4.18
N LYS A 27 1.18 18.46 -4.66
CA LYS A 27 0.16 19.46 -4.34
C LYS A 27 -1.24 19.04 -4.80
N ASP A 28 -1.37 18.64 -6.06
CA ASP A 28 -2.64 18.23 -6.65
C ASP A 28 -3.18 16.93 -6.02
N LYS A 29 -2.30 16.00 -5.66
CA LYS A 29 -2.67 14.79 -4.93
C LYS A 29 -3.20 15.11 -3.53
N HIS A 30 -2.61 16.09 -2.85
CA HIS A 30 -3.03 16.51 -1.52
C HIS A 30 -4.32 17.35 -1.53
N GLU A 31 -4.41 18.34 -2.41
CA GLU A 31 -5.55 19.28 -2.46
C GLU A 31 -6.78 18.69 -3.17
N LEU A 32 -6.57 17.90 -4.23
CA LEU A 32 -7.64 17.43 -5.13
C LEU A 32 -7.79 15.91 -5.15
N GLY A 33 -6.90 15.15 -4.51
CA GLY A 33 -6.94 13.68 -4.53
C GLY A 33 -6.71 13.08 -5.92
N LEU A 34 -6.08 13.81 -6.84
CA LEU A 34 -5.95 13.38 -8.23
C LEU A 34 -5.09 12.12 -8.38
N GLY A 35 -5.59 11.17 -9.17
CA GLY A 35 -4.85 9.99 -9.58
C GLY A 35 -3.72 10.32 -10.56
N VAL A 36 -2.80 9.38 -10.76
CA VAL A 36 -1.66 9.53 -11.69
C VAL A 36 -2.14 9.80 -13.12
N THR A 37 -3.21 9.15 -13.55
CA THR A 37 -3.81 9.31 -14.88
C THR A 37 -4.35 10.71 -15.12
N ASP A 38 -5.05 11.26 -14.12
CA ASP A 38 -5.67 12.57 -14.21
C ASP A 38 -4.62 13.68 -14.15
N PHE A 39 -3.61 13.51 -13.30
CA PHE A 39 -2.44 14.38 -13.26
C PHE A 39 -1.69 14.39 -14.60
N CYS A 40 -1.39 13.21 -15.15
CA CYS A 40 -0.72 13.08 -16.44
C CYS A 40 -1.49 13.79 -17.56
N SER A 41 -2.82 13.68 -17.55
CA SER A 41 -3.70 14.35 -18.50
C SER A 41 -3.68 15.87 -18.33
N LYS A 42 -3.74 16.37 -17.09
CA LYS A 42 -3.72 17.81 -16.75
C LYS A 42 -2.41 18.50 -17.15
N TYR A 43 -1.27 17.82 -16.98
CA TYR A 43 0.06 18.38 -17.26
C TYR A 43 0.66 17.96 -18.61
N SER A 44 -0.13 17.31 -19.47
CA SER A 44 0.32 16.84 -20.80
C SER A 44 1.59 15.98 -20.71
N VAL A 45 1.59 15.03 -19.78
CA VAL A 45 2.67 14.04 -19.59
C VAL A 45 2.08 12.66 -19.86
N SER A 46 2.78 11.82 -20.61
CA SER A 46 2.31 10.45 -20.78
C SER A 46 2.50 9.66 -19.49
N THR A 47 1.54 8.80 -19.15
CA THR A 47 1.65 7.91 -17.99
C THR A 47 2.89 7.04 -18.05
N ALA A 48 3.28 6.55 -19.24
CA ALA A 48 4.50 5.79 -19.45
C ALA A 48 5.77 6.60 -19.11
N THR A 49 5.82 7.88 -19.49
CA THR A 49 6.92 8.78 -19.12
C THR A 49 6.98 9.01 -17.61
N TRP A 50 5.81 9.16 -16.97
CA TRP A 50 5.73 9.34 -15.52
C TRP A 50 6.23 8.12 -14.75
N TYR A 51 5.76 6.92 -15.11
CA TYR A 51 6.22 5.68 -14.49
C TYR A 51 7.71 5.43 -14.73
N LYS A 52 8.23 5.74 -15.91
CA LYS A 52 9.67 5.69 -16.18
C LYS A 52 10.49 6.61 -15.28
N TRP A 53 9.93 7.75 -14.84
CA TRP A 53 10.58 8.60 -13.86
C TRP A 53 10.46 8.02 -12.46
N LEU A 54 9.31 7.44 -12.09
CA LEU A 54 9.15 6.74 -10.81
C LEU A 54 10.10 5.54 -10.66
N ASP A 55 10.43 4.85 -11.76
CA ASP A 55 11.43 3.77 -11.74
C ASP A 55 12.85 4.28 -11.36
N ASN A 56 13.11 5.58 -11.41
CA ASN A 56 14.35 6.17 -10.92
C ASN A 56 14.26 6.37 -9.38
N PRO A 57 15.07 5.65 -8.58
CA PRO A 57 15.01 5.73 -7.12
C PRO A 57 15.20 7.15 -6.56
N LYS A 58 15.94 8.01 -7.27
CA LYS A 58 16.16 9.41 -6.86
C LYS A 58 14.91 10.26 -7.02
N PHE A 59 14.14 10.03 -8.10
CA PHE A 59 12.89 10.74 -8.34
C PHE A 59 11.78 10.26 -7.42
N GLU A 60 11.69 8.94 -7.21
CA GLU A 60 10.78 8.34 -6.24
C GLU A 60 11.03 8.89 -4.83
N ARG A 61 12.29 8.87 -4.38
CA ARG A 61 12.68 9.42 -3.08
C ARG A 61 12.32 10.90 -2.96
N TYR A 62 12.56 11.70 -4.00
CA TYR A 62 12.20 13.11 -4.00
C TYR A 62 10.69 13.34 -3.87
N ILE A 63 9.86 12.57 -4.58
CA ILE A 63 8.39 12.62 -4.43
C ILE A 63 7.96 12.21 -3.02
N ASN A 64 8.57 11.17 -2.45
CA ASN A 64 8.26 10.70 -1.10
C ASN A 64 8.65 11.73 -0.03
N GLU A 65 9.80 12.39 -0.18
CA GLU A 65 10.22 13.48 0.71
C GLU A 65 9.28 14.68 0.59
N LEU A 66 8.85 15.04 -0.63
CA LEU A 66 7.82 16.07 -0.84
C LEU A 66 6.48 15.70 -0.19
N GLN A 67 6.03 14.45 -0.30
CA GLN A 67 4.81 13.95 0.34
C GLN A 67 4.91 13.97 1.87
N GLY A 68 6.05 13.53 2.41
CA GLY A 68 6.30 13.47 3.85
C GLY A 68 6.37 14.84 4.53
N ASN A 69 6.78 15.87 3.77
CA ASN A 69 6.83 17.26 4.21
C ASN A 69 5.51 18.03 4.05
N ILE A 70 4.52 17.48 3.34
CA ILE A 70 3.20 18.12 3.22
C ILE A 70 2.27 17.70 4.35
N ILE A 71 2.50 16.54 4.96
CA ILE A 71 1.80 16.15 6.17
C ILE A 71 2.46 16.89 7.33
N SER A 72 1.80 17.94 7.82
CA SER A 72 2.26 18.70 8.96
C SER A 72 2.40 17.80 10.18
N ASP A 73 3.35 18.11 11.06
CA ASP A 73 3.52 17.34 12.31
C ASP A 73 2.24 17.34 13.17
N SER A 74 1.42 18.39 13.03
CA SER A 74 0.10 18.49 13.66
C SER A 74 -0.90 17.43 13.17
N GLU A 75 -0.87 17.09 11.88
CA GLU A 75 -1.74 16.07 11.29
C GLU A 75 -1.27 14.67 11.64
N LYS A 76 0.05 14.45 11.74
CA LYS A 76 0.63 13.20 12.27
C LYS A 76 0.23 13.01 13.72
N GLU A 77 0.32 14.05 14.53
CA GLU A 77 -0.09 14.00 15.94
C GLU A 77 -1.59 13.73 16.08
N ALA A 78 -2.44 14.39 15.29
CA ALA A 78 -3.87 14.12 15.23
C ALA A 78 -4.17 12.66 14.84
N TYR A 79 -3.46 12.13 13.84
CA TYR A 79 -3.57 10.72 13.45
C TYR A 79 -3.19 9.77 14.59
N HIS A 80 -2.11 10.05 15.32
CA HIS A 80 -1.70 9.25 16.48
C HIS A 80 -2.74 9.28 17.61
N ILE A 81 -3.36 10.44 17.86
CA ILE A 81 -4.43 10.59 18.84
C ILE A 81 -5.64 9.75 18.44
N VAL A 82 -6.06 9.81 17.17
CA VAL A 82 -7.18 9.02 16.65
C VAL A 82 -6.88 7.52 16.74
N LYS A 83 -5.67 7.10 16.33
CA LYS A 83 -5.23 5.69 16.43
C LYS A 83 -5.31 5.18 17.86
N LYS A 84 -4.83 5.95 18.84
CA LYS A 84 -4.91 5.59 20.27
C LYS A 84 -6.36 5.48 20.74
N LYS A 85 -7.24 6.38 20.29
CA LYS A 85 -8.66 6.36 20.63
C LYS A 85 -9.38 5.15 20.04
N ILE A 86 -9.07 4.76 18.80
CA ILE A 86 -9.62 3.56 18.17
C ILE A 86 -9.21 2.30 18.93
N MET A 87 -7.94 2.18 19.33
CA MET A 87 -7.50 1.05 20.18
C MET A 87 -8.26 1.01 21.50
N GLN A 88 -8.40 2.16 22.17
CA GLN A 88 -9.14 2.23 23.43
C GLN A 88 -10.60 1.81 23.27
N MET A 89 -11.28 2.23 22.19
CA MET A 89 -12.66 1.84 21.90
C MET A 89 -12.79 0.33 21.66
N ALA A 90 -11.88 -0.26 20.88
CA ALA A 90 -11.88 -1.70 20.60
C ALA A 90 -11.60 -2.56 21.84
N THR A 91 -10.81 -2.06 22.80
CA THR A 91 -10.50 -2.77 24.06
C THR A 91 -11.58 -2.64 25.14
N LYS A 92 -12.66 -1.87 24.91
CA LYS A 92 -13.77 -1.78 25.88
C LYS A 92 -14.52 -3.10 25.96
N LYS A 93 -14.98 -3.43 27.16
CA LYS A 93 -15.71 -4.67 27.46
C LYS A 93 -17.03 -4.80 26.66
N ASP A 94 -17.64 -3.66 26.31
CA ASP A 94 -18.88 -3.54 25.54
C ASP A 94 -18.65 -2.79 24.22
N ALA A 95 -17.58 -3.09 23.49
CA ALA A 95 -17.32 -2.48 22.19
C ALA A 95 -18.45 -2.80 21.20
N SER A 96 -18.98 -1.76 20.54
CA SER A 96 -20.00 -1.90 19.51
C SER A 96 -19.41 -2.54 18.25
N VAL A 97 -20.25 -3.25 17.49
CA VAL A 97 -19.88 -3.83 16.18
C VAL A 97 -19.23 -2.79 15.26
N LYS A 98 -19.73 -1.55 15.28
CA LYS A 98 -19.17 -0.43 14.50
C LYS A 98 -17.77 -0.01 14.96
N GLU A 99 -17.48 -0.10 16.26
CA GLU A 99 -16.17 0.26 16.83
C GLU A 99 -15.12 -0.81 16.50
N ILE A 100 -15.52 -2.09 16.50
CA ILE A 100 -14.68 -3.21 16.07
C ILE A 100 -14.41 -3.14 14.56
N GLU A 101 -15.42 -2.78 13.76
CA GLU A 101 -15.26 -2.60 12.32
C GLU A 101 -14.29 -1.44 11.99
N LEU A 102 -14.41 -0.32 12.70
CA LEU A 102 -13.47 0.80 12.58
C LEU A 102 -12.03 0.39 12.94
N PHE A 103 -11.87 -0.45 13.97
CA PHE A 103 -10.57 -1.03 14.30
C PHE A 103 -10.05 -1.92 13.17
N ASN A 104 -10.85 -2.84 12.65
CA ASN A 104 -10.44 -3.72 11.56
C ASN A 104 -10.06 -2.97 10.29
N GLN A 105 -10.75 -1.87 9.95
CA GLN A 105 -10.42 -1.03 8.81
C GLN A 105 -9.07 -0.32 9.00
N HIS A 106 -8.80 0.21 10.20
CA HIS A 106 -7.57 0.95 10.48
C HIS A 106 -6.35 0.04 10.75
N PHE A 107 -6.56 -1.20 11.18
CA PHE A 107 -5.51 -2.15 11.55
C PHE A 107 -5.50 -3.40 10.68
N SER A 108 -6.12 -3.36 9.49
CA SER A 108 -6.19 -4.47 8.54
C SER A 108 -4.81 -5.06 8.20
N TYR A 109 -3.78 -4.21 8.07
CA TYR A 109 -2.40 -4.63 7.82
C TYR A 109 -1.82 -5.53 8.92
N VAL A 110 -2.21 -5.32 10.19
CA VAL A 110 -1.77 -6.16 11.32
C VAL A 110 -2.42 -7.53 11.21
N ILE A 111 -3.72 -7.55 10.92
CA ILE A 111 -4.50 -8.79 10.76
C ILE A 111 -3.97 -9.59 9.56
N GLU A 112 -3.64 -8.94 8.45
CA GLU A 112 -3.04 -9.58 7.28
C GLU A 112 -1.64 -10.11 7.57
N SER A 113 -0.84 -9.40 8.37
CA SER A 113 0.47 -9.88 8.82
C SER A 113 0.36 -11.11 9.71
N GLU A 114 -0.54 -11.10 10.71
CA GLU A 114 -0.77 -12.27 11.57
C GLU A 114 -1.31 -13.46 10.77
N LYS A 115 -2.21 -13.23 9.81
CA LYS A 115 -2.66 -14.27 8.88
C LYS A 115 -1.50 -14.85 8.08
N ARG A 116 -0.58 -14.01 7.59
CA ARG A 116 0.61 -14.45 6.86
C ARG A 116 1.52 -15.29 7.75
N GLU A 117 1.76 -14.87 8.99
CA GLU A 117 2.55 -15.64 9.97
C GLU A 117 1.87 -16.97 10.33
N ALA A 118 0.55 -16.97 10.51
CA ALA A 118 -0.23 -18.18 10.75
C ALA A 118 -0.17 -19.13 9.54
N MET A 119 -0.28 -18.60 8.31
CA MET A 119 -0.12 -19.37 7.08
C MET A 119 1.27 -19.99 6.98
N GLN A 120 2.33 -19.24 7.32
CA GLN A 120 3.69 -19.78 7.38
C GLN A 120 3.83 -20.88 8.44
N LYS A 121 3.26 -20.70 9.63
CA LYS A 121 3.25 -21.72 10.71
C LYS A 121 2.46 -22.98 10.32
N LEU A 122 1.41 -22.82 9.53
CA LEU A 122 0.59 -23.91 8.99
C LEU A 122 1.19 -24.54 7.71
N GLY A 123 2.34 -24.05 7.24
CA GLY A 123 3.00 -24.54 6.02
C GLY A 123 2.27 -24.19 4.73
N ILE A 124 1.35 -23.23 4.74
CA ILE A 124 0.66 -22.72 3.56
C ILE A 124 1.57 -21.66 2.92
N THR A 125 2.40 -22.10 1.99
CA THR A 125 3.24 -21.23 1.17
C THR A 125 2.44 -20.70 -0.02
N PRO A 126 2.64 -19.44 -0.45
CA PRO A 126 2.02 -18.90 -1.67
C PRO A 126 2.32 -19.72 -2.93
N GLU A 127 3.42 -20.48 -2.95
CA GLU A 127 3.73 -21.46 -3.99
C GLU A 127 2.73 -22.64 -4.04
N GLY A 128 2.05 -22.97 -2.94
CA GLY A 128 1.04 -24.03 -2.87
C GLY A 128 -0.33 -23.63 -3.43
N GLU A 129 -0.69 -22.34 -3.34
CA GLU A 129 -1.90 -21.80 -3.97
C GLU A 129 -1.71 -21.52 -5.47
N LYS A 130 -0.47 -21.25 -5.90
CA LYS A 130 -0.08 -21.15 -7.33
C LYS A 130 0.12 -22.50 -8.01
N GLY A 131 -0.37 -23.59 -7.41
CA GLY A 131 -0.54 -24.83 -8.13
C GLY A 131 -1.56 -24.60 -9.24
N ASN A 132 -1.07 -24.43 -10.48
CA ASN A 132 -1.82 -24.53 -11.74
C ASN A 132 -2.36 -25.96 -11.93
N ASP A 133 -2.98 -26.53 -10.90
CA ASP A 133 -3.52 -27.85 -10.90
C ASP A 133 -4.97 -27.77 -11.37
N THR A 134 -5.12 -27.81 -12.69
CA THR A 134 -6.39 -27.82 -13.44
C THR A 134 -7.20 -29.10 -13.23
N ARG A 135 -6.69 -30.07 -12.45
CA ARG A 135 -7.40 -31.31 -12.16
C ARG A 135 -8.60 -31.04 -11.27
N THR A 136 -9.72 -31.64 -11.63
CA THR A 136 -10.95 -31.66 -10.86
C THR A 136 -10.77 -32.40 -9.53
N LEU A 137 -11.68 -32.15 -8.59
CA LEU A 137 -11.65 -32.75 -7.25
C LEU A 137 -11.66 -34.30 -7.30
N ALA A 138 -12.33 -34.86 -8.30
CA ALA A 138 -12.37 -36.31 -8.55
C ALA A 138 -11.00 -36.86 -9.01
N GLU A 139 -10.31 -36.15 -9.90
CA GLU A 139 -8.98 -36.54 -10.38
C GLU A 139 -7.93 -36.44 -9.28
N LYS A 140 -8.01 -35.42 -8.42
CA LYS A 140 -7.15 -35.29 -7.22
C LYS A 140 -7.37 -36.45 -6.25
N LYS A 141 -8.62 -36.84 -6.02
CA LYS A 141 -8.96 -37.99 -5.16
C LYS A 141 -8.41 -39.30 -5.72
N ASN A 142 -8.50 -39.52 -7.03
CA ASN A 142 -7.99 -40.74 -7.66
C ASN A 142 -6.46 -40.83 -7.62
N VAL A 143 -5.74 -39.72 -7.78
CA VAL A 143 -4.28 -39.67 -7.65
C VAL A 143 -3.82 -39.91 -6.20
N LEU A 144 -4.57 -39.41 -5.22
CA LEU A 144 -4.28 -39.68 -3.82
C LEU A 144 -4.56 -41.15 -3.48
N LEU A 145 -5.65 -41.71 -4.01
CA LEU A 145 -6.00 -43.12 -3.83
C LEU A 145 -5.01 -44.06 -4.52
N SER A 146 -4.46 -43.69 -5.68
CA SER A 146 -3.42 -44.51 -6.35
C SER A 146 -2.11 -44.49 -5.57
N ARG A 147 -1.71 -43.34 -5.03
CA ARG A 147 -0.53 -43.23 -4.14
C ARG A 147 -0.71 -43.99 -2.83
N LEU A 148 -1.92 -44.00 -2.28
CA LEU A 148 -2.23 -44.71 -1.02
C LEU A 148 -2.33 -46.23 -1.22
N LYS A 149 -2.77 -46.68 -2.40
CA LYS A 149 -2.89 -48.11 -2.74
C LYS A 149 -1.58 -48.73 -3.22
N GLY A 150 -0.55 -47.92 -3.47
CA GLY A 150 0.80 -48.37 -3.77
C GLY A 150 0.86 -49.32 -4.97
N ASP A 151 0.73 -48.78 -6.19
CA ASP A 151 1.30 -49.37 -7.41
C ASP A 151 1.28 -48.29 -8.53
N ALA A 152 2.38 -47.96 -9.22
CA ALA A 152 3.66 -48.66 -9.38
C ALA A 152 4.87 -47.82 -8.93
#